data_AF-A0AAW8F782-F1
#
_entry.id   AF-A0AAW8F782-F1
#
_cell.length_a   1.000
_cell.length_b   1.000
_cell.length_c   1.000
_cell.angle_alpha   90.00
_cell.angle_beta   90.00
_cell.angle_gamma   90.00
#
_symmetry.space_group_name_H-M   'P 1'
#
loop_
_entity.id
_entity.type
_entity.pdbx_description
1 polymer ?
#
loop_
_entity_poly.entity_id
_entity_poly.type
_entity_poly.pdbx_seq_one_letter_code
_entity_poly.pdbx_strand_id
1 'polypeptide(L)'
;MATAAQALRGADSQVDVLDLYNDAWAPVLAGEEFAPWTPFKPQAEQMRAVQDGTLDEAVKDHVGRLLAADLLVLSYPLWWFSLPAILKSWIGRVFVMGALFGRDHGFFGDAPLAGKRAMLLVTTGGSGEAFRPGAFGAVDDFLGSRTRDHLRAGPPDQVHRRYRPRSASERGRRHRTAEVVTPRRTGAVALPRSRSAASDGEPGSAV
;
A
#
# COMPACT_ATOMS: atom_id res chain seq x y z
N MET A 1 -7.08 16.62 3.51
CA MET A 1 -8.33 16.51 2.75
C MET A 1 -9.39 16.02 3.72
N ALA A 2 -10.43 16.81 4.02
CA ALA A 2 -11.44 16.37 4.99
C ALA A 2 -12.54 15.51 4.35
N THR A 3 -12.82 15.69 3.06
CA THR A 3 -14.08 15.24 2.45
C THR A 3 -14.20 13.74 2.25
N ALA A 4 -13.15 13.01 1.82
CA ALA A 4 -13.24 11.56 1.61
C ALA A 4 -13.37 10.81 2.94
N ALA A 5 -12.51 11.14 3.91
CA ALA A 5 -12.60 10.60 5.27
C ALA A 5 -13.93 10.96 5.94
N GLN A 6 -14.41 12.21 5.80
CA GLN A 6 -15.71 12.63 6.31
C GLN A 6 -16.87 11.88 5.65
N ALA A 7 -16.84 11.68 4.33
CA ALA A 7 -17.89 10.97 3.61
C ALA A 7 -17.97 9.50 4.05
N LEU A 8 -16.82 8.84 4.21
CA LEU A 8 -16.75 7.46 4.72
C LEU A 8 -17.23 7.37 6.17
N ARG A 9 -16.82 8.30 7.04
CA ARG A 9 -17.32 8.40 8.42
C ARG A 9 -18.83 8.64 8.47
N GLY A 10 -19.36 9.48 7.59
CA GLY A 10 -20.80 9.73 7.48
C GLY A 10 -21.60 8.56 6.91
N ALA A 11 -20.92 7.57 6.33
CA ALA A 11 -21.49 6.28 5.92
C ALA A 11 -21.20 5.17 6.96
N ASP A 12 -21.03 5.55 8.24
CA ASP A 12 -20.75 4.67 9.39
C ASP A 12 -19.51 3.77 9.24
N SER A 13 -18.57 4.16 8.38
CA SER A 13 -17.27 3.49 8.32
C SER A 13 -16.34 4.07 9.37
N GLN A 14 -15.65 3.22 10.12
CA GLN A 14 -14.45 3.67 10.83
C GLN A 14 -13.44 4.16 9.80
N VAL A 15 -12.66 5.18 10.10
CA VAL A 15 -11.69 5.75 9.16
C VAL A 15 -10.44 6.12 9.91
N ASP A 16 -9.39 5.38 9.58
CA ASP A 16 -8.03 5.65 9.97
C ASP A 16 -7.27 6.32 8.80
N VAL A 17 -6.47 7.35 9.11
CA VAL A 17 -5.83 8.23 8.13
C VAL A 17 -4.33 8.24 8.37
N LEU A 18 -3.56 8.00 7.32
CA LEU A 18 -2.12 8.23 7.24
C LEU A 18 -1.87 9.46 6.39
N ASP A 19 -1.18 10.45 6.94
CA ASP A 19 -0.79 11.65 6.21
C ASP A 19 0.72 11.62 6.05
N LEU A 20 1.21 11.05 4.94
CA LEU A 20 2.65 10.75 4.79
C LEU A 20 3.54 11.99 4.90
N TYR A 21 3.01 13.18 4.59
CA TYR A 21 3.75 14.43 4.68
C TYR A 21 3.78 14.98 6.11
N ASN A 22 2.64 15.00 6.81
CA ASN A 22 2.57 15.46 8.20
C ASN A 22 3.21 14.45 9.16
N ASP A 23 3.12 13.16 8.87
CA ASP A 23 3.76 12.08 9.62
C ASP A 23 5.28 12.00 9.35
N ALA A 24 5.81 12.88 8.48
CA ALA A 24 7.21 12.96 8.10
C ALA A 24 7.80 11.60 7.67
N TRP A 25 7.05 10.86 6.85
CA TRP A 25 7.42 9.51 6.42
C TRP A 25 8.82 9.48 5.80
N ALA A 26 9.72 8.67 6.39
CA ALA A 26 11.07 8.47 5.88
C ALA A 26 11.03 7.71 4.54
N PRO A 27 11.40 8.35 3.41
CA PRO A 27 11.12 7.79 2.09
C PRO A 27 12.19 6.80 1.59
N VAL A 28 13.30 6.64 2.30
CA VAL A 28 14.38 5.75 1.89
C VAL A 28 14.24 4.43 2.65
N LEU A 29 14.33 3.31 1.93
CA LEU A 29 14.54 2.00 2.55
C LEU A 29 16.04 1.87 2.81
N ALA A 30 16.47 2.25 4.00
CA ALA A 30 17.87 2.38 4.35
C ALA A 30 18.43 1.03 4.84
N GLY A 31 19.69 0.73 4.53
CA GLY A 31 20.33 -0.51 5.01
C GLY A 31 20.49 -0.52 6.53
N GLU A 32 20.57 0.67 7.12
CA GLU A 32 20.68 0.95 8.53
C GLU A 32 19.41 0.55 9.32
N GLU A 33 18.29 0.33 8.65
CA GLU A 33 17.06 -0.23 9.25
C GLU A 33 17.22 -1.73 9.58
N PHE A 34 18.28 -2.37 9.07
CA PHE A 34 18.51 -3.80 9.17
C PHE A 34 19.84 -4.12 9.85
N ALA A 35 19.95 -5.34 10.39
CA ALA A 35 21.21 -5.82 10.92
C ALA A 35 22.28 -5.85 9.80
N PRO A 36 23.52 -5.42 10.07
CA PRO A 36 24.55 -5.25 9.04
C PRO A 36 24.80 -6.57 8.30
N TRP A 37 24.57 -6.55 6.99
CA TRP A 37 24.78 -7.69 6.10
C TRP A 37 25.29 -7.24 4.73
N THR A 38 26.14 -8.07 4.12
CA THR A 38 26.77 -7.79 2.83
C THR A 38 26.75 -9.02 1.92
N PRO A 39 26.30 -8.90 0.66
CA PRO A 39 25.77 -7.68 0.02
C PRO A 39 24.33 -7.37 0.45
N PHE A 40 24.01 -6.11 0.72
CA PHE A 40 22.63 -5.70 1.06
C PHE A 40 21.64 -6.10 -0.03
N LYS A 41 20.62 -6.89 0.34
CA LYS A 41 19.51 -7.30 -0.54
C LYS A 41 18.19 -6.97 0.15
N PRO A 42 17.52 -5.86 -0.20
CA PRO A 42 16.34 -5.36 0.51
C PRO A 42 15.28 -6.42 0.80
N GLN A 43 15.01 -7.31 -0.16
CA GLN A 43 13.99 -8.33 -0.03
C GLN A 43 14.37 -9.40 1.01
N ALA A 44 15.63 -9.85 1.00
CA ALA A 44 16.13 -10.81 1.98
C ALA A 44 16.14 -10.21 3.39
N GLU A 45 16.53 -8.94 3.50
CA GLU A 45 16.54 -8.19 4.75
C GLU A 45 15.14 -8.03 5.36
N GLN A 46 14.16 -7.65 4.54
CA GLN A 46 12.75 -7.58 4.96
C GLN A 46 12.23 -8.92 5.49
N MET A 47 12.49 -10.03 4.79
CA MET A 47 12.07 -11.36 5.26
C MET A 47 12.70 -11.75 6.59
N ARG A 48 13.99 -11.45 6.77
CA ARG A 48 14.70 -11.73 8.02
C ARG A 48 14.13 -10.87 9.14
N ALA A 49 13.94 -9.58 8.89
CA ALA A 49 13.34 -8.66 9.86
C ALA A 49 11.92 -9.06 10.28
N VAL A 50 11.13 -9.64 9.37
CA VAL A 50 9.82 -10.24 9.70
C VAL A 50 9.97 -11.44 10.64
N GLN A 51 10.91 -12.34 10.35
CA GLN A 51 11.16 -13.56 11.16
C GLN A 51 11.66 -13.22 12.56
N ASP A 52 12.59 -12.26 12.63
CA ASP A 52 13.26 -11.86 13.87
C ASP A 52 12.44 -10.83 14.68
N GLY A 53 11.35 -10.31 14.10
CA GLY A 53 10.52 -9.28 14.73
C GLY A 53 11.22 -7.91 14.83
N THR A 54 12.19 -7.64 13.97
CA THR A 54 13.07 -6.46 14.01
C THR A 54 12.73 -5.39 12.97
N LEU A 55 11.58 -5.50 12.27
CA LEU A 55 11.12 -4.44 11.37
C LEU A 55 11.07 -3.08 12.08
N ASP A 56 11.33 -2.01 11.34
CA ASP A 56 11.14 -0.64 11.79
C ASP A 56 9.74 -0.42 12.38
N GLU A 57 9.64 0.29 13.50
CA GLU A 57 8.39 0.42 14.25
C GLU A 57 7.31 1.19 13.46
N ALA A 58 7.70 2.21 12.68
CA ALA A 58 6.74 2.91 11.82
C ALA A 58 6.23 2.01 10.69
N VAL A 59 7.11 1.17 10.12
CA VAL A 59 6.71 0.14 9.14
C VAL A 59 5.75 -0.87 9.78
N LYS A 60 6.06 -1.40 10.96
CA LYS A 60 5.19 -2.34 11.69
C LYS A 60 3.80 -1.77 11.95
N ASP A 61 3.71 -0.52 12.44
CA ASP A 61 2.43 0.16 12.67
C ASP A 61 1.60 0.24 11.38
N HIS A 62 2.22 0.72 10.29
CA HIS A 62 1.52 0.88 9.02
C HIS A 62 1.10 -0.46 8.41
N VAL A 63 1.90 -1.52 8.55
CA VAL A 63 1.51 -2.88 8.14
C VAL A 63 0.31 -3.35 8.95
N GLY A 64 0.30 -3.16 10.27
CA GLY A 64 -0.82 -3.54 11.13
C GLY A 64 -2.12 -2.82 10.75
N ARG A 65 -2.04 -1.52 10.47
CA ARG A 65 -3.17 -0.70 10.02
C ARG A 65 -3.71 -1.15 8.66
N LEU A 66 -2.81 -1.51 7.74
CA LEU A 66 -3.17 -2.05 6.43
C LEU A 66 -3.86 -3.42 6.54
N LEU A 67 -3.37 -4.31 7.41
CA LEU A 67 -3.98 -5.62 7.67
C LEU A 67 -5.35 -5.51 8.34
N ALA A 68 -5.57 -4.50 9.17
CA ALA A 68 -6.86 -4.22 9.80
C ALA A 68 -7.89 -3.57 8.86
N ALA A 69 -7.46 -3.09 7.69
CA ALA A 69 -8.31 -2.37 6.75
C ALA A 69 -9.13 -3.29 5.84
N ASP A 70 -10.38 -2.93 5.56
CA ASP A 70 -11.19 -3.61 4.54
C ASP A 70 -11.09 -2.94 3.16
N LEU A 71 -10.74 -1.66 3.14
CA LEU A 71 -10.59 -0.83 1.95
C LEU A 71 -9.36 0.08 2.10
N LEU A 72 -8.44 0.02 1.15
CA LEU A 72 -7.33 0.94 1.05
C LEU A 72 -7.68 2.08 0.09
N VAL A 73 -7.76 3.32 0.56
CA VAL A 73 -7.92 4.48 -0.34
C VAL A 73 -6.62 5.25 -0.43
N LEU A 74 -6.04 5.33 -1.63
CA LEU A 74 -4.86 6.16 -1.89
C LEU A 74 -5.31 7.47 -2.52
N SER A 75 -5.13 8.59 -1.81
CA SER A 75 -5.44 9.92 -2.35
C SER A 75 -4.17 10.73 -2.58
N TYR A 76 -3.91 11.12 -3.83
CA TYR A 76 -2.67 11.81 -4.18
C TYR A 76 -2.81 12.64 -5.48
N PRO A 77 -1.96 13.67 -5.66
CA PRO A 77 -1.82 14.35 -6.95
C PRO A 77 -1.00 13.50 -7.93
N LEU A 78 -1.44 13.40 -9.18
CA LEU A 78 -0.69 12.76 -10.25
C LEU A 78 0.56 13.59 -10.56
N TRP A 79 1.74 13.04 -10.29
CA TRP A 79 3.04 13.69 -10.50
C TRP A 79 3.85 12.87 -11.50
N TRP A 80 4.29 13.52 -12.58
CA TRP A 80 5.04 12.84 -13.65
C TRP A 80 4.39 11.54 -14.12
N PHE A 81 3.06 11.57 -14.29
CA PHE A 81 2.25 10.43 -14.70
C PHE A 81 2.34 9.21 -13.76
N SER A 82 2.65 9.44 -12.48
CA SER A 82 2.82 8.40 -11.47
C SER A 82 2.44 8.91 -10.06
N LEU A 83 2.67 8.05 -9.07
CA LEU A 83 2.58 8.33 -7.65
C LEU A 83 3.67 9.35 -7.24
N PRO A 84 3.41 10.24 -6.26
CA PRO A 84 4.47 11.00 -5.60
C PRO A 84 5.53 10.08 -4.99
N ALA A 85 6.79 10.52 -4.97
CA ALA A 85 7.92 9.71 -4.48
C ALA A 85 7.72 9.18 -3.05
N ILE A 86 7.16 10.01 -2.16
CA ILE A 86 6.86 9.62 -0.77
C ILE A 86 5.84 8.46 -0.70
N LEU A 87 4.83 8.46 -1.57
CA LEU A 87 3.84 7.39 -1.63
C LEU A 87 4.43 6.12 -2.26
N LYS A 88 5.24 6.27 -3.31
CA LYS A 88 5.95 5.13 -3.91
C LYS A 88 6.91 4.48 -2.91
N SER A 89 7.54 5.28 -2.05
CA SER A 89 8.36 4.78 -0.94
C SER A 89 7.52 4.06 0.10
N TRP A 90 6.41 4.66 0.55
CA TRP A 90 5.52 4.01 1.50
C TRP A 90 5.09 2.62 1.01
N ILE A 91 4.73 2.50 -0.27
CA ILE A 91 4.45 1.19 -0.87
C ILE A 91 5.66 0.26 -0.75
N GLY A 92 6.86 0.72 -1.13
CA GLY A 92 8.07 -0.13 -1.12
C GLY A 92 8.53 -0.58 0.28
N ARG A 93 8.24 0.20 1.32
CA ARG A 93 8.62 -0.08 2.71
C ARG A 93 7.52 -0.81 3.48
N VAL A 94 6.24 -0.53 3.23
CA VAL A 94 5.09 -1.13 3.95
C VAL A 94 4.61 -2.42 3.29
N PHE A 95 4.76 -2.57 1.96
CA PHE A 95 4.53 -3.86 1.30
C PHE A 95 5.76 -4.74 1.54
N VAL A 96 5.89 -5.24 2.77
CA VAL A 96 7.05 -5.99 3.26
C VAL A 96 7.01 -7.43 2.77
N MET A 97 8.10 -7.90 2.18
CA MET A 97 8.24 -9.31 1.78
C MET A 97 8.32 -10.22 3.01
N GLY A 98 7.56 -11.31 3.01
CA GLY A 98 7.40 -12.22 4.13
C GLY A 98 6.27 -11.85 5.10
N ALA A 99 5.76 -10.60 5.06
CA ALA A 99 4.60 -10.17 5.84
C ALA A 99 3.34 -10.00 5.00
N LEU A 100 3.44 -9.52 3.76
CA LEU A 100 2.28 -9.25 2.89
C LEU A 100 2.30 -10.02 1.56
N PHE A 101 3.46 -10.53 1.15
CA PHE A 101 3.65 -11.40 -0.01
C PHE A 101 4.98 -12.15 0.09
N GLY A 102 5.17 -13.21 -0.69
CA GLY A 102 6.38 -14.03 -0.72
C GLY A 102 6.35 -15.24 0.24
N ARG A 103 7.19 -16.25 -0.06
CA ARG A 103 7.23 -17.56 0.61
C ARG A 103 5.85 -18.24 0.67
N ASP A 104 5.36 -18.52 1.88
CA ASP A 104 4.10 -19.24 2.18
C ASP A 104 2.86 -18.56 1.59
N HIS A 105 2.97 -17.27 1.23
CA HIS A 105 1.89 -16.45 0.67
C HIS A 105 1.98 -16.27 -0.86
N GLY A 106 2.89 -16.99 -1.55
CA GLY A 106 3.10 -16.84 -2.99
C GLY A 106 3.44 -15.40 -3.44
N PHE A 107 3.55 -15.18 -4.75
CA PHE A 107 3.64 -13.81 -5.31
C PHE A 107 2.28 -13.24 -5.69
N PHE A 108 1.33 -14.11 -6.02
CA PHE A 108 -0.03 -13.77 -6.47
C PHE A 108 -1.03 -14.87 -6.03
N GLY A 109 -1.34 -14.98 -4.73
CA GLY A 109 -2.34 -15.91 -4.18
C GLY A 109 -2.13 -16.23 -2.68
N ASP A 110 -3.20 -16.33 -1.87
CA ASP A 110 -3.19 -16.43 -0.39
C ASP A 110 -2.34 -15.36 0.35
N ALA A 111 -2.34 -14.14 -0.20
CA ALA A 111 -1.77 -12.98 0.44
C ALA A 111 -2.66 -12.48 1.61
N PRO A 112 -2.10 -11.95 2.70
CA PRO A 112 -2.86 -11.36 3.81
C PRO A 112 -3.82 -10.23 3.45
N LEU A 113 -3.72 -9.71 2.22
CA LEU A 113 -4.62 -8.70 1.67
C LEU A 113 -5.72 -9.29 0.75
N ALA A 114 -5.82 -10.61 0.63
CA ALA A 114 -6.85 -11.27 -0.16
C ALA A 114 -8.26 -10.86 0.31
N GLY A 115 -9.13 -10.53 -0.65
CA GLY A 115 -10.49 -10.06 -0.38
C GLY A 115 -10.60 -8.61 0.09
N LYS A 116 -9.50 -7.92 0.39
CA LYS A 116 -9.50 -6.48 0.66
C LYS A 116 -9.62 -5.69 -0.63
N ARG A 117 -10.20 -4.49 -0.54
CA ARG A 117 -10.45 -3.62 -1.70
C ARG A 117 -9.47 -2.45 -1.70
N ALA A 118 -9.23 -1.86 -2.87
CA ALA A 118 -8.46 -0.63 -2.98
C ALA A 118 -9.15 0.37 -3.94
N MET A 119 -9.00 1.66 -3.64
CA MET A 119 -9.53 2.77 -4.43
C MET A 119 -8.45 3.84 -4.62
N LEU A 120 -8.35 4.39 -5.83
CA LEU A 120 -7.43 5.47 -6.15
C LEU A 120 -8.21 6.78 -6.33
N LEU A 121 -7.88 7.79 -5.53
CA LEU A 121 -8.43 9.15 -5.61
C LEU A 121 -7.35 10.10 -6.13
N VAL A 122 -7.23 10.15 -7.44
CA VAL A 122 -6.15 10.88 -8.12
C VAL A 122 -6.63 12.26 -8.58
N THR A 123 -5.85 13.29 -8.28
CA THR A 123 -6.09 14.64 -8.83
C THR A 123 -5.05 14.99 -9.88
N THR A 124 -5.48 15.59 -11.00
CA THR A 124 -4.59 15.99 -12.10
C THR A 124 -4.55 17.51 -12.23
N GLY A 125 -3.44 18.05 -12.73
CA GLY A 125 -3.36 19.44 -13.16
C GLY A 125 -4.00 19.69 -14.52
N GLY A 126 -3.88 18.71 -15.43
CA GLY A 126 -4.48 18.76 -16.77
C GLY A 126 -5.99 18.58 -16.74
N SER A 127 -6.67 19.18 -17.73
CA SER A 127 -8.10 18.99 -17.97
C SER A 127 -8.40 17.55 -18.41
N GLY A 128 -9.68 17.16 -18.39
CA GLY A 128 -10.09 15.84 -18.90
C GLY A 128 -9.69 15.60 -20.36
N GLU A 129 -9.62 16.66 -21.18
CA GLU A 129 -9.18 16.60 -22.58
C GLU A 129 -7.70 16.25 -22.73
N ALA A 130 -6.86 16.59 -21.75
CA ALA A 130 -5.45 16.26 -21.80
C ALA A 130 -5.19 14.74 -21.69
N PHE A 131 -6.15 13.99 -21.14
CA PHE A 131 -6.07 12.54 -20.89
C PHE A 131 -6.97 11.72 -21.81
N ARG A 132 -7.28 12.24 -23.01
CA ARG A 132 -7.95 11.45 -24.04
C ARG A 132 -6.93 10.59 -24.81
N PRO A 133 -7.37 9.49 -25.45
CA PRO A 133 -6.53 8.75 -26.39
C PRO A 133 -5.92 9.68 -27.45
N GLY A 134 -4.62 9.53 -27.72
CA GLY A 134 -3.86 10.38 -28.65
C GLY A 134 -3.33 11.70 -28.08
N ALA A 135 -3.61 12.02 -26.81
CA ALA A 135 -2.91 13.07 -26.05
C ALA A 135 -1.93 12.40 -25.06
N PHE A 136 -2.09 12.64 -23.75
CA PHE A 136 -1.29 11.89 -22.76
C PHE A 136 -1.71 10.41 -22.67
N GLY A 137 -2.95 10.06 -23.01
CA GLY A 137 -3.51 8.72 -22.77
C GLY A 137 -4.47 8.70 -21.57
N ALA A 138 -5.24 7.63 -21.42
CA ALA A 138 -6.25 7.56 -20.37
C ALA A 138 -5.57 7.54 -19.00
N VAL A 139 -6.17 8.20 -18.00
CA VAL A 139 -5.65 8.20 -16.63
C VAL A 139 -5.45 6.77 -16.13
N ASP A 140 -6.36 5.86 -16.49
CA ASP A 140 -6.28 4.45 -16.15
C ASP A 140 -5.06 3.73 -16.71
N ASP A 141 -4.50 4.17 -17.84
CA ASP A 141 -3.31 3.55 -18.44
C ASP A 141 -2.08 3.75 -17.54
N PHE A 142 -2.04 4.89 -16.83
CA PHE A 142 -0.97 5.20 -15.87
C PHE A 142 -1.16 4.49 -14.52
N LEU A 143 -2.39 4.12 -14.18
CA LEU A 143 -2.75 3.44 -12.95
C LEU A 143 -2.78 1.90 -13.12
N GLY A 144 -2.89 1.43 -14.36
CA GLY A 144 -3.42 0.12 -14.71
C GLY A 144 -2.43 -1.05 -14.80
N SER A 145 -1.12 -0.81 -14.85
CA SER A 145 -0.10 -1.88 -14.79
C SER A 145 0.83 -1.74 -13.58
N ARG A 146 1.29 -0.53 -13.25
CA ARG A 146 2.24 -0.35 -12.13
C ARG A 146 1.59 -0.26 -10.75
N THR A 147 0.34 0.18 -10.64
CA THR A 147 -0.38 0.32 -9.35
C THR A 147 -1.41 -0.79 -9.14
N ARG A 148 -2.09 -1.26 -10.19
CA ARG A 148 -3.04 -2.39 -10.10
C ARG A 148 -2.36 -3.72 -9.73
N ASP A 149 -1.18 -4.01 -10.26
CA ASP A 149 -0.54 -5.32 -10.04
C ASP A 149 -0.09 -5.54 -8.58
N HIS A 150 0.24 -4.46 -7.85
CA HIS A 150 0.54 -4.52 -6.42
C HIS A 150 -0.72 -4.71 -5.53
N LEU A 151 -1.91 -4.51 -6.08
CA LEU A 151 -3.19 -4.53 -5.37
C LEU A 151 -4.12 -5.68 -5.83
N ARG A 152 -3.66 -6.54 -6.75
CA ARG A 152 -4.45 -7.65 -7.30
C ARG A 152 -4.43 -8.88 -6.38
N ALA A 153 -5.43 -8.97 -5.51
CA ALA A 153 -5.90 -10.21 -4.88
C ALA A 153 -7.44 -10.32 -4.90
N GLY A 154 -8.07 -10.08 -6.07
CA GLY A 154 -9.52 -10.19 -6.26
C GLY A 154 -10.01 -9.94 -7.71
N PRO A 155 -11.25 -10.36 -8.04
CA PRO A 155 -11.82 -10.35 -9.41
C PRO A 155 -12.07 -8.94 -9.99
N PRO A 156 -12.26 -8.82 -11.33
CA PRO A 156 -12.07 -7.60 -12.11
C PRO A 156 -13.21 -6.56 -12.06
N ASP A 157 -14.22 -6.71 -11.23
CA ASP A 157 -15.42 -5.87 -11.24
C ASP A 157 -15.49 -4.91 -10.05
N GLN A 158 -14.79 -3.77 -10.10
CA GLN A 158 -15.16 -2.65 -9.25
C GLN A 158 -15.27 -1.30 -9.96
N VAL A 159 -16.39 -0.66 -9.64
CA VAL A 159 -17.04 0.47 -10.26
C VAL A 159 -16.18 1.73 -10.24
N HIS A 160 -15.93 2.27 -11.42
CA HIS A 160 -15.21 3.53 -11.62
C HIS A 160 -16.19 4.71 -11.42
N ARG A 161 -16.18 5.36 -10.25
CA ARG A 161 -16.89 6.65 -10.09
C ARG A 161 -15.95 7.81 -10.39
N ARG A 162 -16.12 8.42 -11.56
CA ARG A 162 -15.44 9.64 -11.99
C ARG A 162 -15.94 10.82 -11.15
N TYR A 163 -15.17 11.25 -10.15
CA TYR A 163 -15.44 12.48 -9.43
C TYR A 163 -15.03 13.69 -10.30
N ARG A 164 -15.99 14.51 -10.74
CA ARG A 164 -15.73 15.84 -11.33
C ARG A 164 -15.68 16.87 -10.20
N PRO A 165 -14.53 17.48 -9.90
CA PRO A 165 -14.52 18.62 -8.99
C PRO A 165 -15.25 19.81 -9.66
N ARG A 166 -16.15 20.45 -8.91
CA ARG A 166 -16.69 21.77 -9.24
C ARG A 166 -15.52 22.76 -9.26
N SER A 167 -15.46 23.62 -10.27
CA SER A 167 -14.38 24.60 -10.48
C SER A 167 -13.98 25.28 -9.18
N ALA A 168 -12.71 25.14 -8.80
CA ALA A 168 -12.16 25.79 -7.62
C ALA A 168 -11.97 27.29 -7.91
N SER A 169 -12.92 28.12 -7.48
CA SER A 169 -12.65 29.54 -7.25
C SER A 169 -11.64 29.66 -6.11
N GLU A 170 -10.64 30.49 -6.32
CA GLU A 170 -9.49 30.77 -5.46
C GLU A 170 -9.82 30.84 -3.97
N ARG A 171 -9.26 29.90 -3.19
CA ARG A 171 -8.92 30.07 -1.77
C ARG A 171 -8.05 28.89 -1.31
N GLY A 172 -6.77 29.17 -1.07
CA GLY A 172 -5.84 28.33 -0.30
C GLY A 172 -5.31 27.07 -1.00
N ARG A 173 -4.21 27.20 -1.75
CA ARG A 173 -3.37 26.05 -2.13
C ARG A 173 -2.64 25.53 -0.88
N ARG A 174 -3.30 24.70 -0.08
CA ARG A 174 -2.60 23.83 0.89
C ARG A 174 -2.01 22.65 0.11
N HIS A 175 -0.77 22.27 0.42
CA HIS A 175 -0.09 21.12 -0.17
C HIS A 175 -1.03 19.90 -0.13
N ARG A 176 -1.33 19.32 -1.29
CA ARG A 176 -2.24 18.17 -1.37
C ARG A 176 -1.45 16.93 -0.99
N THR A 177 -1.62 16.54 0.25
CA THR A 177 -1.05 15.38 0.91
C THR A 177 -1.30 14.07 0.14
N ALA A 178 -0.32 13.15 0.17
CA ALA A 178 -0.54 11.74 -0.08
C ALA A 178 -1.15 11.10 1.18
N GLU A 179 -2.46 10.87 1.16
CA GLU A 179 -3.20 10.30 2.29
C GLU A 179 -3.58 8.85 2.00
N VAL A 180 -3.46 7.98 3.01
CA VAL A 180 -3.99 6.62 2.97
C VAL A 180 -5.15 6.52 3.95
N VAL A 181 -6.33 6.09 3.48
CA VAL A 181 -7.52 5.89 4.32
C VAL A 181 -7.90 4.43 4.40
N THR A 182 -8.12 3.94 5.61
CA THR A 182 -8.48 2.54 5.90
C THR A 182 -9.74 2.45 6.78
N PRO A 183 -10.82 1.78 6.35
CA PRO A 183 -11.96 1.49 7.21
C PRO A 183 -11.86 0.13 7.87
N ARG A 184 -12.41 0.04 9.08
CA ARG A 184 -12.29 -1.10 10.00
C ARG A 184 -13.66 -1.60 10.47
N ARG A 185 -13.79 -2.92 10.69
CA ARG A 185 -14.76 -3.54 11.60
C ARG A 185 -14.06 -4.13 12.83
N THR A 186 -14.74 -4.12 13.98
CA THR A 186 -14.20 -4.44 15.31
C THR A 186 -13.53 -5.83 15.36
N GLY A 187 -12.21 -5.85 15.61
CA GLY A 187 -11.41 -7.07 15.80
C GLY A 187 -9.91 -6.78 15.66
N ALA A 188 -9.08 -7.21 16.61
CA ALA A 188 -7.62 -7.07 16.53
C ALA A 188 -7.05 -8.22 15.69
N VAL A 189 -6.23 -7.91 14.68
CA VAL A 189 -5.52 -8.90 13.86
C VAL A 189 -4.04 -8.80 14.20
N ALA A 190 -3.48 -9.87 14.74
CA ALA A 190 -2.04 -9.99 14.97
C ALA A 190 -1.32 -10.36 13.66
N LEU A 191 -0.08 -9.92 13.51
CA LEU A 191 0.79 -10.35 12.41
C LEU A 191 0.87 -11.89 12.38
N PRO A 192 0.68 -12.55 11.23
CA PRO A 192 0.82 -14.00 11.14
C PRO A 192 2.27 -14.40 11.48
N ARG A 193 2.44 -15.31 12.45
CA ARG A 193 3.74 -15.93 12.71
C ARG A 193 4.02 -16.94 11.61
N SER A 194 5.19 -16.84 10.96
CA SER A 194 5.63 -17.85 9.99
C SER A 194 5.67 -19.21 10.66
N ARG A 195 5.05 -20.24 10.05
CA ARG A 195 5.20 -21.61 10.52
C ARG A 195 6.65 -22.02 10.25
N SER A 196 7.42 -22.25 11.32
CA SER A 196 8.70 -22.93 11.21
C SER A 196 8.43 -24.32 10.64
N ALA A 197 8.94 -24.62 9.45
CA ALA A 197 8.99 -25.99 8.97
C ALA A 197 9.86 -26.78 9.96
N ALA A 198 9.22 -27.66 10.73
CA ALA A 198 9.92 -28.64 11.52
C ALA A 198 10.70 -29.53 10.56
N SER A 199 11.99 -29.67 10.81
CA SER A 199 12.86 -30.63 10.18
C SER A 199 12.44 -32.04 10.63
N ASP A 200 11.72 -32.76 9.77
CA ASP A 200 11.60 -34.20 9.90
C ASP A 200 12.91 -34.82 9.37
N GLY A 201 13.78 -35.16 10.32
CA GLY A 201 14.95 -36.00 10.07
C GLY A 201 14.49 -37.44 9.85
N GLU A 202 14.66 -37.94 8.63
CA GLU A 202 14.62 -39.38 8.34
C GLU A 202 15.92 -40.03 8.85
N PRO A 203 15.86 -41.13 9.62
CA PRO A 203 17.03 -41.87 10.07
C PRO A 203 17.55 -42.78 8.95
N GLY A 204 18.86 -42.96 8.90
CA GLY A 204 19.54 -43.69 7.84
C GLY A 204 19.12 -45.15 7.67
N SER A 205 19.37 -45.67 6.47
CA SER A 205 19.59 -47.09 6.25
C SER A 205 20.84 -47.26 5.41
N ALA A 206 21.85 -47.88 6.01
CA ALA A 206 22.87 -48.63 5.31
C ALA A 206 22.22 -49.75 4.48
N VAL A 207 22.69 -49.96 3.25
CA VAL A 207 23.33 -51.18 2.71
C VAL A 207 24.16 -50.76 1.49
#